data_AF-A0A1Y5U502-F1
#
_entry.id   AF-A0A1Y5U502-F1
#
_cell.length_a   1.000
_cell.length_b   1.000
_cell.length_c   1.000
_cell.angle_alpha   90.00
_cell.angle_beta   90.00
_cell.angle_gamma   90.00
#
_symmetry.space_group_name_H-M   'P 1'
#
loop_
_entity.id
_entity.type
_entity.pdbx_description
1 polymer ?
#
loop_
_entity_poly.entity_id
_entity_poly.type
_entity_poly.pdbx_seq_one_letter_code
_entity_poly.pdbx_strand_id
1 'polypeptide(L)'
;MTTRMKGLPVAVLHHFNRDHATMRVRLTGLFNVVDISGPELTRTETITILNDLCFYAPSRLIDPRLTWAEIDDTRARVTFALGPNSVSAELVFNAAGELVDFVSDDRGMLEKDGNMRILRWSTPLGHYREFDGWRVASEGDAIWHLPEGPYTYGHLRLTDYEAR
;
A
#
# COMPACT_ATOMS: atom_id res chain seq x y z
N MET A 1 -16.60 -8.71 0.91
CA MET A 1 -15.36 -9.39 0.46
C MET A 1 -15.32 -10.79 1.09
N THR A 2 -15.01 -11.82 0.31
CA THR A 2 -14.89 -13.21 0.81
C THR A 2 -13.42 -13.60 0.74
N THR A 3 -12.79 -13.81 1.90
CA THR A 3 -11.35 -14.12 1.97
C THR A 3 -11.15 -15.57 2.39
N ARG A 4 -10.32 -16.31 1.66
CA ARG A 4 -9.97 -17.70 1.95
C ARG A 4 -8.46 -17.90 1.88
N MET A 5 -7.94 -18.70 2.79
CA MET A 5 -6.54 -19.16 2.78
C MET A 5 -6.55 -20.69 2.81
N LYS A 6 -5.98 -21.33 1.77
CA LYS A 6 -6.01 -22.80 1.61
C LYS A 6 -7.41 -23.41 1.76
N GLY A 7 -8.43 -22.72 1.24
CA GLY A 7 -9.84 -23.14 1.29
C GLY A 7 -10.61 -22.74 2.55
N LEU A 8 -9.92 -22.38 3.63
CA LEU A 8 -10.54 -21.98 4.91
C LEU A 8 -10.93 -20.50 4.90
N PRO A 9 -12.11 -20.13 5.45
CA PRO A 9 -12.46 -18.73 5.67
C PRO A 9 -11.46 -18.05 6.59
N VAL A 10 -10.97 -16.88 6.16
CA VAL A 10 -10.09 -16.03 6.95
C VAL A 10 -10.70 -14.64 7.02
N ALA A 11 -10.67 -14.01 8.18
CA ALA A 11 -10.99 -12.60 8.32
C ALA A 11 -9.73 -11.87 8.78
N VAL A 12 -9.38 -10.79 8.11
CA VAL A 12 -8.29 -9.90 8.53
C VAL A 12 -8.90 -8.55 8.82
N LEU A 13 -8.66 -8.04 10.03
CA LEU A 13 -9.10 -6.73 10.47
C LEU A 13 -7.88 -5.85 10.71
N HIS A 14 -7.78 -4.77 9.94
CA HIS A 14 -6.87 -3.67 10.20
C HIS A 14 -7.68 -2.56 10.86
N HIS A 15 -7.23 -2.07 12.00
CA HIS A 15 -7.75 -0.85 12.60
C HIS A 15 -6.62 0.16 12.64
N PHE A 16 -6.80 1.26 11.91
CA PHE A 16 -5.80 2.29 11.70
C PHE A 16 -6.38 3.65 12.07
N ASN A 17 -5.61 4.44 12.81
CA ASN A 17 -5.86 5.85 13.02
C ASN A 17 -4.53 6.62 12.94
N ARG A 18 -4.59 7.94 13.16
CA ARG A 18 -3.44 8.84 13.04
C ARG A 18 -2.20 8.36 13.80
N ASP A 19 -2.38 7.76 14.96
CA ASP A 19 -1.31 7.49 15.91
C ASP A 19 -1.03 5.99 16.09
N HIS A 20 -1.91 5.13 15.60
CA HIS A 20 -1.91 3.72 15.95
C HIS A 20 -2.53 2.80 14.88
N ALA A 21 -1.91 1.64 14.70
CA ALA A 21 -2.45 0.53 13.95
C ALA A 21 -2.50 -0.77 14.75
N THR A 22 -3.54 -1.58 14.48
CA THR A 22 -3.62 -2.99 14.87
C THR A 22 -3.98 -3.84 13.67
N MET A 23 -3.50 -5.09 13.66
CA MET A 23 -3.90 -6.10 12.69
C MET A 23 -4.27 -7.38 13.42
N ARG A 24 -5.48 -7.88 13.15
CA ARG A 24 -5.99 -9.14 13.70
C ARG A 24 -6.41 -10.09 12.59
N VAL A 25 -5.82 -11.27 12.54
CA VAL A 25 -6.20 -12.35 11.61
C VAL A 25 -6.96 -13.42 12.38
N ARG A 26 -8.16 -13.76 11.92
CA ARG A 26 -8.99 -14.85 12.46
C ARG A 26 -9.17 -15.95 11.43
N LEU A 27 -8.79 -17.18 11.79
CA LEU A 27 -9.18 -18.39 11.05
C LEU A 27 -10.56 -18.83 11.52
N THR A 28 -11.45 -19.12 10.55
CA THR A 28 -12.82 -19.60 10.77
C THR A 28 -13.67 -18.74 11.72
N GLY A 29 -13.28 -17.49 11.96
CA GLY A 29 -13.93 -16.57 12.89
C GLY A 29 -13.75 -16.90 14.39
N LEU A 30 -13.01 -17.95 14.73
CA LEU A 30 -12.96 -18.51 16.10
C LEU A 30 -11.62 -18.32 16.80
N PHE A 31 -10.50 -18.35 16.06
CA PHE A 31 -9.16 -18.26 16.65
C PHE A 31 -8.37 -17.09 16.05
N ASN A 32 -7.84 -16.22 16.92
CA ASN A 32 -6.86 -15.22 16.51
C ASN A 32 -5.54 -15.94 16.18
N VAL A 33 -5.09 -15.82 14.94
CA VAL A 33 -3.80 -16.37 14.47
C VAL A 33 -2.74 -15.29 14.40
N VAL A 34 -3.16 -14.03 14.27
CA VAL A 34 -2.31 -12.85 14.38
C VAL A 34 -3.07 -11.81 15.18
N ASP A 35 -2.42 -11.18 16.15
CA ASP A 35 -2.91 -10.01 16.88
C ASP A 35 -1.70 -9.14 17.23
N ILE A 36 -1.41 -8.16 16.37
CA ILE A 36 -0.21 -7.33 16.48
C ILE A 36 -0.58 -5.85 16.47
N SER A 37 0.25 -5.05 17.14
CA SER A 37 0.16 -3.61 17.18
C SER A 37 1.52 -2.97 17.47
N GLY A 38 1.62 -1.65 17.34
CA GLY A 38 2.81 -0.90 17.72
C GLY A 38 3.38 -0.02 16.60
N PRO A 39 4.51 0.66 16.86
CA PRO A 39 5.05 1.66 15.95
C PRO A 39 5.43 1.10 14.57
N GLU A 40 6.03 -0.09 14.52
CA GLU A 40 6.45 -0.72 13.25
C GLU A 40 5.25 -1.08 12.36
N LEU A 41 4.18 -1.62 12.94
CA LEU A 41 2.93 -1.87 12.22
C LEU A 41 2.29 -0.55 11.79
N THR A 42 2.28 0.46 12.65
CA THR A 42 1.69 1.77 12.33
C THR A 42 2.42 2.42 11.15
N ARG A 43 3.75 2.37 11.12
CA ARG A 43 4.56 2.81 9.97
C ARG A 43 4.22 2.03 8.70
N THR A 44 4.14 0.71 8.81
CA THR A 44 3.80 -0.21 7.71
C THR A 44 2.43 0.11 7.11
N GLU A 45 1.42 0.28 7.94
CA GLU A 45 0.07 0.64 7.49
C GLU A 45 0.01 2.07 6.94
N THR A 46 0.81 3.00 7.47
CA THR A 46 0.91 4.35 6.91
C THR A 46 1.45 4.33 5.48
N ILE A 47 2.40 3.43 5.17
CA ILE A 47 2.85 3.19 3.79
C ILE A 47 1.72 2.61 2.92
N THR A 48 0.92 1.67 3.42
CA THR A 48 -0.27 1.18 2.69
C THR A 48 -1.21 2.33 2.37
N ILE A 49 -1.52 3.19 3.34
CA ILE A 49 -2.39 4.36 3.12
C ILE A 49 -1.79 5.31 2.07
N LEU A 50 -0.49 5.59 2.13
CA LEU A 50 0.17 6.44 1.13
C LEU A 50 0.06 5.83 -0.29
N ASN A 51 0.32 4.54 -0.43
CA ASN A 51 0.13 3.81 -1.70
C ASN A 51 -1.32 3.92 -2.19
N ASP A 52 -2.29 3.71 -1.31
CA ASP A 52 -3.71 3.76 -1.65
C ASP A 52 -4.16 5.17 -2.05
N LEU A 53 -3.57 6.22 -1.45
CA LEU A 53 -3.78 7.59 -1.92
C LEU A 53 -3.25 7.78 -3.35
N CYS A 54 -2.06 7.26 -3.65
CA CYS A 54 -1.48 7.34 -4.99
C CYS A 54 -2.31 6.56 -6.03
N PHE A 55 -2.81 5.38 -5.68
CA PHE A 55 -3.52 4.50 -6.61
C PHE A 55 -5.02 4.82 -6.71
N TYR A 56 -5.72 4.91 -5.59
CA TYR A 56 -7.18 5.02 -5.54
C TYR A 56 -7.72 6.43 -5.34
N ALA A 57 -6.90 7.38 -4.89
CA ALA A 57 -7.37 8.73 -4.63
C ALA A 57 -6.35 9.79 -5.07
N PRO A 58 -5.89 9.77 -6.33
CA PRO A 58 -4.82 10.67 -6.78
C PRO A 58 -5.17 12.16 -6.61
N SER A 59 -6.45 12.52 -6.61
CA SER A 59 -6.91 13.89 -6.29
C SER A 59 -6.59 14.34 -4.86
N ARG A 60 -6.31 13.41 -3.94
CA ARG A 60 -5.91 13.69 -2.56
C ARG A 60 -4.41 13.90 -2.39
N LEU A 61 -3.61 13.79 -3.45
CA LEU A 61 -2.16 14.02 -3.40
C LEU A 61 -1.76 15.49 -3.14
N ILE A 62 -2.73 16.41 -3.14
CA ILE A 62 -2.57 17.81 -2.72
C ILE A 62 -2.69 18.02 -1.19
N ASP A 63 -2.82 16.94 -0.41
CA ASP A 63 -2.94 17.03 1.05
C ASP A 63 -1.70 17.71 1.66
N PRO A 64 -1.86 18.69 2.59
CA PRO A 64 -0.74 19.42 3.18
C PRO A 64 0.19 18.55 4.05
N ARG A 65 -0.22 17.32 4.38
CA ARG A 65 0.63 16.33 5.06
C ARG A 65 1.62 15.64 4.12
N LEU A 66 1.46 15.82 2.81
CA LEU A 66 2.36 15.31 1.80
C LEU A 66 3.37 16.39 1.42
N THR A 67 4.65 16.04 1.45
CA THR A 67 5.74 16.88 0.95
C THR A 67 6.44 16.17 -0.19
N TRP A 68 6.84 16.94 -1.20
CA TRP A 68 7.37 16.43 -2.46
C TRP A 68 8.79 16.92 -2.69
N ALA A 69 9.63 16.04 -3.20
CA ALA A 69 10.96 16.36 -3.69
C ALA A 69 11.14 15.74 -5.07
N GLU A 70 11.51 16.56 -6.05
CA GLU A 70 11.86 16.10 -7.39
C GLU A 70 13.11 15.21 -7.33
N ILE A 71 13.09 14.10 -8.08
CA ILE A 71 14.27 13.27 -8.32
C ILE A 71 14.76 13.51 -9.75
N ASP A 72 13.85 13.41 -10.72
CA ASP A 72 14.04 13.80 -12.12
C ASP A 72 12.68 13.95 -12.84
N ASP A 73 12.70 14.18 -14.15
CA ASP A 73 11.54 14.39 -15.04
C ASP A 73 10.43 13.31 -14.90
N THR A 74 10.79 12.10 -14.46
CA THR A 74 9.87 10.95 -14.37
C THR A 74 9.75 10.39 -12.96
N ARG A 75 10.41 11.01 -11.97
CA ARG A 75 10.48 10.48 -10.61
C ARG A 75 10.38 11.57 -9.57
N ALA A 76 9.57 11.32 -8.55
CA ALA A 76 9.45 12.19 -7.39
C ALA A 76 9.40 11.38 -6.11
N ARG A 77 10.02 11.90 -5.04
CA ARG A 77 9.84 11.38 -3.69
C ARG A 77 8.67 12.11 -3.03
N VAL A 78 7.73 11.34 -2.52
CA VAL A 78 6.65 11.82 -1.64
C VAL A 78 6.93 11.37 -0.21
N THR A 79 6.78 12.28 0.73
CA THR A 79 6.84 12.00 2.18
C THR A 79 5.47 12.30 2.78
N PHE A 80 4.93 11.35 3.54
CA PHE A 80 3.65 11.49 4.23
C PHE A 80 3.84 11.53 5.75
N ALA A 81 3.50 12.67 6.35
CA ALA A 81 3.56 12.87 7.79
C ALA A 81 2.16 12.69 8.41
N LEU A 82 1.99 11.62 9.19
CA LEU A 82 0.73 11.30 9.86
C LEU A 82 0.97 10.92 11.33
N GLY A 83 0.58 11.84 12.22
CA GLY A 83 0.78 11.66 13.65
C GLY A 83 2.28 11.59 13.97
N PRO A 84 2.77 10.57 14.70
CA PRO A 84 4.19 10.37 14.96
C PRO A 84 4.95 9.73 13.77
N ASN A 85 4.26 9.31 12.72
CA ASN A 85 4.86 8.61 11.60
C ASN A 85 5.23 9.58 10.47
N SER A 86 6.41 9.40 9.91
CA SER A 86 6.84 10.01 8.66
C SER A 86 7.38 8.89 7.78
N VAL A 87 6.74 8.70 6.63
CA VAL A 87 7.07 7.61 5.70
C VAL A 87 7.22 8.15 4.28
N SER A 88 7.98 7.47 3.45
CA SER A 88 8.31 7.95 2.11
C SER A 88 8.20 6.89 1.04
N ALA A 89 7.95 7.35 -0.18
CA ALA A 89 7.97 6.53 -1.38
C ALA A 89 8.53 7.31 -2.56
N GLU A 90 9.18 6.61 -3.47
CA GLU A 90 9.48 7.05 -4.82
C GLU A 90 8.31 6.70 -5.73
N LEU A 91 7.78 7.70 -6.42
CA LEU A 91 6.77 7.54 -7.45
C LEU A 91 7.45 7.62 -8.81
N VAL A 92 7.16 6.65 -9.68
CA VAL A 92 7.71 6.55 -11.02
C VAL A 92 6.60 6.78 -12.03
N PHE A 93 6.84 7.70 -12.97
CA PHE A 93 5.89 8.10 -14.00
C PHE A 93 6.40 7.74 -15.38
N ASN A 94 5.50 7.42 -16.30
CA ASN A 94 5.85 7.30 -17.72
C ASN A 94 5.85 8.67 -18.42
N ALA A 95 6.21 8.70 -19.71
CA ALA A 95 6.26 9.93 -20.50
C ALA A 95 4.90 10.63 -20.69
N ALA A 96 3.79 9.94 -20.42
CA ALA A 96 2.44 10.52 -20.43
C ALA A 96 2.03 11.10 -19.05
N GLY A 97 2.91 11.04 -18.04
CA GLY A 97 2.63 11.46 -16.67
C GLY A 97 1.78 10.48 -15.87
N GLU A 98 1.56 9.25 -16.37
CA GLU A 98 0.84 8.21 -15.66
C GLU A 98 1.77 7.57 -14.62
N LEU A 99 1.29 7.35 -13.40
CA LEU A 99 2.00 6.63 -12.33
C LEU A 99 2.11 5.15 -12.70
N VAL A 100 3.33 4.67 -12.90
CA VAL A 100 3.60 3.28 -13.30
C VAL A 100 4.25 2.45 -12.19
N ASP A 101 4.78 3.08 -11.15
CA ASP A 101 5.24 2.37 -9.95
C ASP A 101 5.20 3.26 -8.71
N PHE A 102 4.97 2.61 -7.57
CA PHE A 102 5.13 3.15 -6.23
C PHE A 102 6.17 2.31 -5.53
N VAL A 103 7.24 2.90 -5.01
CA VAL A 103 8.31 2.13 -4.36
C VAL A 103 8.67 2.71 -3.01
N SER A 104 8.68 1.88 -1.98
CA SER A 104 9.04 2.29 -0.62
C SER A 104 9.98 1.29 0.03
N ASP A 105 10.94 1.81 0.78
CA ASP A 105 11.84 1.04 1.64
C ASP A 105 11.40 1.12 3.13
N ASP A 106 10.20 1.64 3.42
CA ASP A 106 9.69 1.87 4.77
C ASP A 106 8.67 0.83 5.25
N ARG A 107 8.29 -0.13 4.40
CA ARG A 107 7.22 -1.11 4.69
C ARG A 107 7.76 -2.35 5.40
N GLY A 108 7.11 -2.76 6.48
CA GLY A 108 7.39 -4.00 7.19
C GLY A 108 6.63 -5.19 6.62
N MET A 109 7.35 -6.29 6.36
CA MET A 109 6.79 -7.61 6.13
C MET A 109 6.68 -8.34 7.47
N LEU A 110 5.49 -8.85 7.81
CA LEU A 110 5.31 -9.67 9.01
C LEU A 110 5.93 -11.05 8.81
N GLU A 111 6.94 -11.37 9.60
CA GLU A 111 7.64 -12.65 9.60
C GLU A 111 6.91 -13.68 10.50
N LYS A 112 7.27 -14.96 10.34
CA LYS A 112 6.62 -16.07 11.08
C LYS A 112 6.83 -16.01 12.60
N ASP A 113 7.90 -15.37 13.04
CA ASP A 113 8.23 -15.17 14.46
C ASP A 113 7.47 -13.99 15.09
N GLY A 114 6.67 -13.27 14.30
CA GLY A 114 5.88 -12.11 14.72
C GLY A 114 6.60 -10.77 14.59
N ASN A 115 7.86 -10.75 14.14
CA ASN A 115 8.63 -9.53 13.93
C ASN A 115 8.30 -8.88 12.58
N MET A 116 8.48 -7.56 12.48
CA MET A 116 8.42 -6.85 11.21
C MET A 116 9.82 -6.73 10.61
N ARG A 117 9.99 -7.25 9.39
CA ARG A 117 11.20 -7.05 8.61
C ARG A 117 10.95 -5.94 7.58
N ILE A 118 11.65 -4.81 7.72
CA ILE A 118 11.59 -3.74 6.72
C ILE A 118 12.24 -4.21 5.43
N LEU A 119 11.50 -4.15 4.33
CA LEU A 119 11.94 -4.57 3.01
C LEU A 119 11.42 -3.59 1.95
N ARG A 120 12.19 -3.49 0.86
CA ARG A 120 11.71 -2.78 -0.32
C ARG A 120 10.41 -3.43 -0.80
N TRP A 121 9.42 -2.58 -1.02
CA TRP A 121 8.09 -2.94 -1.45
C TRP A 121 7.68 -2.04 -2.61
N SER A 122 7.06 -2.63 -3.63
CA SER A 122 6.57 -1.86 -4.76
C SER A 122 5.18 -2.24 -5.22
N THR A 123 4.54 -1.29 -5.90
CA THR A 123 3.24 -1.44 -6.54
C THR A 123 3.32 -0.97 -7.98
N PRO A 124 3.79 -1.81 -8.92
CA PRO A 124 3.73 -1.46 -10.33
C PRO A 124 2.26 -1.35 -10.75
N LEU A 125 1.93 -0.28 -11.46
CA LEU A 125 0.59 0.07 -11.88
C LEU A 125 0.50 0.13 -13.41
N GLY A 126 -0.68 -0.19 -13.93
CA GLY A 126 -0.88 -0.16 -15.37
C GLY A 126 -2.33 -0.28 -15.80
N HIS A 127 -2.50 -0.59 -17.08
CA HIS A 127 -3.80 -0.74 -17.72
C HIS A 127 -4.70 0.50 -17.51
N TYR A 128 -4.15 1.68 -17.73
CA TYR A 128 -4.88 2.94 -17.58
C TYR A 128 -6.11 2.99 -18.49
N ARG A 129 -7.28 3.22 -17.90
CA ARG A 129 -8.56 3.32 -18.61
C ARG A 129 -9.46 4.39 -17.99
N GLU A 130 -10.46 4.80 -18.75
CA GLU A 130 -11.46 5.77 -18.32
C GLU A 130 -12.52 5.14 -17.42
N PHE A 131 -12.86 5.84 -16.34
CA PHE A 131 -14.00 5.57 -15.47
C PHE A 131 -14.72 6.89 -15.20
N ASP A 132 -15.93 7.07 -15.74
CA ASP A 132 -16.73 8.29 -15.55
C ASP A 132 -15.95 9.61 -15.74
N GLY A 133 -15.09 9.65 -16.77
CA GLY A 133 -14.26 10.82 -17.12
C GLY A 133 -12.92 10.91 -16.37
N TRP A 134 -12.58 9.90 -15.56
CA TRP A 134 -11.29 9.80 -14.88
C TRP A 134 -10.42 8.72 -15.51
N ARG A 135 -9.24 9.12 -15.98
CA ARG A 135 -8.20 8.21 -16.45
C ARG A 135 -7.32 7.74 -15.29
N VAL A 136 -7.50 6.51 -14.84
CA VAL A 136 -6.74 5.94 -13.72
C VAL A 136 -6.18 4.56 -14.06
N ALA A 137 -5.11 4.16 -13.38
CA ALA A 137 -4.61 2.78 -13.43
C ALA A 137 -5.73 1.84 -13.02
N SER A 138 -5.89 0.71 -13.72
CA SER A 138 -6.92 -0.27 -13.39
C SER A 138 -6.39 -1.60 -12.93
N GLU A 139 -5.08 -1.81 -13.00
CA GLU A 139 -4.42 -2.98 -12.47
C GLU A 139 -3.14 -2.58 -11.73
N GLY A 140 -2.77 -3.35 -10.72
CA GLY A 140 -1.52 -3.20 -9.99
C GLY A 140 -1.17 -4.46 -9.20
N ASP A 141 0.11 -4.63 -8.89
CA ASP A 141 0.60 -5.75 -8.09
C ASP A 141 1.17 -5.28 -6.77
N ALA A 142 1.19 -6.12 -5.74
CA ALA A 142 1.89 -5.85 -4.50
C ALA A 142 3.10 -6.77 -4.39
N ILE A 143 4.30 -6.20 -4.39
CA ILE A 143 5.55 -6.96 -4.57
C ILE A 143 6.51 -6.70 -3.41
N TRP A 144 6.98 -7.77 -2.78
CA TRP A 144 8.13 -7.74 -1.90
C TRP A 144 9.41 -8.02 -2.68
N HIS A 145 10.45 -7.23 -2.46
CA HIS A 145 11.78 -7.47 -3.03
C HIS A 145 12.62 -8.26 -2.04
N LEU A 146 12.51 -9.59 -2.07
CA LEU A 146 13.24 -10.50 -1.18
C LEU A 146 14.66 -10.76 -1.70
N PRO A 147 15.62 -11.18 -0.84
CA PRO A 147 16.95 -11.60 -1.30
C PRO A 147 16.93 -12.71 -2.35
N GLU A 148 15.93 -13.59 -2.30
CA GLU A 148 15.74 -14.70 -3.23
C GLU A 148 15.10 -14.26 -4.56
N GLY A 149 14.57 -13.03 -4.62
CA GLY A 149 13.90 -12.46 -5.77
C GLY A 149 12.58 -11.77 -5.41
N PRO A 150 11.97 -11.07 -6.40
CA PRO A 150 10.68 -10.42 -6.19
C PRO A 150 9.58 -11.47 -5.95
N TYR A 151 8.73 -11.18 -4.96
CA TYR A 151 7.58 -12.00 -4.60
C TYR A 151 6.29 -11.17 -4.68
N THR A 152 5.52 -11.39 -5.75
CA THR A 152 4.19 -10.82 -5.92
C THR A 152 3.18 -11.60 -5.10
N TYR A 153 2.61 -10.97 -4.08
CA TYR A 153 1.65 -11.61 -3.17
C TYR A 153 0.21 -11.11 -3.37
N GLY A 154 0.03 -10.03 -4.12
CA GLY A 154 -1.28 -9.46 -4.42
C GLY A 154 -1.34 -8.97 -5.85
N HIS A 155 -2.47 -9.18 -6.50
CA HIS A 155 -2.84 -8.55 -7.76
C HIS A 155 -4.18 -7.83 -7.53
N LEU A 156 -4.24 -6.56 -7.90
CA LEU A 156 -5.36 -5.68 -7.72
C LEU A 156 -5.93 -5.35 -9.09
N ARG A 157 -7.25 -5.48 -9.22
CA ARG A 157 -7.99 -5.02 -10.39
C ARG A 157 -9.11 -4.08 -9.94
N LEU A 158 -9.04 -2.84 -10.41
CA LEU A 158 -10.10 -1.85 -10.24
C LEU A 158 -11.24 -2.19 -11.20
N THR A 159 -12.41 -2.52 -10.66
CA THR A 159 -13.59 -2.87 -11.46
C THR A 159 -14.47 -1.67 -11.76
N ASP A 160 -14.53 -0.73 -10.81
CA ASP A 160 -15.41 0.43 -10.82
C ASP A 160 -14.73 1.59 -10.04
N TYR A 161 -15.02 2.83 -10.41
CA TYR A 161 -14.42 4.01 -9.79
C TYR A 161 -15.38 5.21 -9.85
N GLU A 162 -15.79 5.69 -8.67
CA GLU A 162 -16.55 6.92 -8.50
C GLU A 162 -15.68 7.96 -7.77
N ALA A 163 -15.37 9.08 -8.43
CA ALA A 163 -14.79 10.23 -7.74
C ALA A 163 -15.90 11.05 -7.09
N ARG A 164 -15.85 11.21 -5.76
CA ARG A 164 -16.76 12.09 -4.99
C ARG A 164 -16.01 13.23 -4.33
#